data_AF-A0A935HZA3-F1
#
_entry.id   AF-A0A935HZA3-F1
#
_cell.length_a   1.000
_cell.length_b   1.000
_cell.length_c   1.000
_cell.angle_alpha   90.00
_cell.angle_beta   90.00
_cell.angle_gamma   90.00
#
_symmetry.space_group_name_H-M   'P 1'
#
loop_
_entity.id
_entity.type
_entity.pdbx_description
1 polymer ?
#
loop_
_entity_poly.entity_id
_entity_poly.type
_entity_poly.pdbx_seq_one_letter_code
_entity_poly.pdbx_strand_id
1 'polypeptide(L)'
;MFAALSPQAYVYLRYPMLSSGETMLYRTVQHLCFTGALKVRYDDVRIRSDRDRTVRRLYLQRDPAIGAATPSEEFALGFFPKGKNQTLADVRRRFEREITDHEAFKYDLLFPELRESGLLSAKHWRTADGRAALQRTRDLVFTVEQDIGRRLVGGWERSLRHVQALGSSIVLLNEDTREELKLGSPRKKDLVAVFSILTYFETTSTTSGSDGFYGGMGGGGGFGGSGGGGGFGGFGGGGFGGGGAGGSW
;
A
#
# COMPACT_ATOMS: atom_id res chain seq x y z
N MET A 1 7.21 24.37 -7.68
CA MET A 1 6.00 23.56 -7.40
C MET A 1 6.47 22.23 -6.85
N PHE A 2 6.16 21.89 -5.59
CA PHE A 2 6.61 20.62 -5.00
C PHE A 2 5.91 19.44 -5.65
N ALA A 3 6.64 18.37 -5.97
CA ALA A 3 6.06 17.10 -6.39
C ALA A 3 5.25 16.46 -5.24
N ALA A 4 4.36 15.52 -5.53
CA ALA A 4 3.75 14.73 -4.45
C ALA A 4 4.83 13.88 -3.76
N LEU A 5 4.64 13.61 -2.47
CA LEU A 5 5.55 12.73 -1.75
C LEU A 5 5.51 11.32 -2.37
N SER A 6 6.63 10.59 -2.29
CA SER A 6 6.60 9.14 -2.45
C SER A 6 5.80 8.51 -1.30
N PRO A 7 5.20 7.32 -1.48
CA PRO A 7 4.33 6.74 -0.47
C PRO A 7 5.07 6.44 0.85
N GLN A 8 6.33 6.01 0.79
CA GLN A 8 7.17 5.78 1.97
C GLN A 8 7.50 7.09 2.72
N ALA A 9 7.77 8.19 1.98
CA ALA A 9 7.99 9.51 2.57
C ALA A 9 6.70 10.03 3.23
N TYR A 10 5.56 9.84 2.59
CA TYR A 10 4.27 10.20 3.16
C TYR A 10 4.00 9.48 4.48
N VAL A 11 4.23 8.15 4.53
CA VAL A 11 4.04 7.35 5.75
C VAL A 11 4.94 7.85 6.88
N TYR A 12 6.23 8.10 6.59
CA TYR A 12 7.15 8.67 7.57
C TYR A 12 6.66 10.02 8.10
N LEU A 13 6.34 10.97 7.22
CA LEU A 13 5.96 12.33 7.63
C LEU A 13 4.60 12.40 8.31
N ARG A 14 3.68 11.49 7.99
CA ARG A 14 2.35 11.45 8.61
C ARG A 14 2.42 10.90 10.04
N TYR A 15 3.20 9.85 10.26
CA TYR A 15 3.28 9.13 11.53
C TYR A 15 4.72 8.82 11.94
N PRO A 16 5.56 9.83 12.23
CA PRO A 16 7.00 9.61 12.42
C PRO A 16 7.34 8.72 13.63
N MET A 17 6.45 8.62 14.63
CA MET A 17 6.61 7.76 15.80
C MET A 17 5.93 6.39 15.67
N LEU A 18 4.82 6.31 14.91
CA LEU A 18 3.96 5.12 14.87
C LEU A 18 4.14 4.26 13.61
N SER A 19 4.72 4.81 12.54
CA SER A 19 4.99 4.02 11.34
C SER A 19 6.22 3.13 11.50
N SER A 20 6.11 1.89 11.04
CA SER A 20 7.22 0.93 11.00
C SER A 20 8.06 1.07 9.73
N GLY A 21 9.36 0.79 9.84
CA GLY A 21 10.24 0.73 8.67
C GLY A 21 9.88 -0.40 7.70
N GLU A 22 9.22 -1.46 8.18
CA GLU A 22 8.66 -2.53 7.34
C GLU A 22 7.58 -1.99 6.40
N THR A 23 6.60 -1.26 6.94
CA THR A 23 5.55 -0.62 6.14
C THR A 23 6.17 0.29 5.09
N MET A 24 7.16 1.09 5.47
CA MET A 24 7.85 1.97 4.55
C MET A 24 8.59 1.21 3.44
N LEU A 25 9.25 0.10 3.76
CA LEU A 25 9.91 -0.76 2.77
C LEU A 25 8.90 -1.31 1.76
N TYR A 26 7.74 -1.78 2.22
CA TYR A 26 6.68 -2.26 1.33
C TYR A 26 6.17 -1.16 0.41
N ARG A 27 5.97 0.05 0.94
CA ARG A 27 5.61 1.22 0.13
C ARG A 27 6.70 1.59 -0.87
N THR A 28 7.97 1.43 -0.54
CA THR A 28 9.09 1.63 -1.48
C THR A 28 9.06 0.61 -2.61
N VAL A 29 8.79 -0.67 -2.34
CA VAL A 29 8.64 -1.68 -3.41
C VAL A 29 7.50 -1.33 -4.36
N GLN A 30 6.36 -0.85 -3.83
CA GLN A 30 5.26 -0.39 -4.67
C GLN A 30 5.62 0.84 -5.50
N HIS A 31 6.32 1.80 -4.88
CA HIS A 31 6.82 2.98 -5.56
C HIS A 31 7.68 2.57 -6.77
N LEU A 32 8.62 1.65 -6.56
CA LEU A 32 9.49 1.12 -7.61
C LEU A 32 8.73 0.38 -8.71
N CYS A 33 7.64 -0.33 -8.37
CA CYS A 33 6.78 -0.94 -9.39
C CYS A 33 6.03 0.13 -10.22
N PHE A 34 5.58 1.19 -9.57
CA PHE A 34 4.86 2.28 -10.23
C PHE A 34 5.78 3.09 -11.16
N THR A 35 7.00 3.39 -10.72
CA THR A 35 8.00 4.14 -11.50
C THR A 35 8.66 3.31 -12.60
N GLY A 36 8.45 1.99 -12.60
CA GLY A 36 8.98 1.06 -13.59
C GLY A 36 10.37 0.50 -13.25
N ALA A 37 10.98 0.94 -12.14
CA ALA A 37 12.24 0.37 -11.63
C ALA A 37 12.12 -1.14 -11.33
N LEU A 38 10.91 -1.58 -10.96
CA LEU A 38 10.52 -2.99 -10.92
C LEU A 38 9.45 -3.25 -11.98
N LYS A 39 9.78 -4.07 -12.98
CA LYS A 39 8.82 -4.57 -13.95
C LYS A 39 7.95 -5.64 -13.31
N VAL A 40 6.65 -5.54 -13.55
CA VAL A 40 5.69 -6.56 -13.12
C VAL A 40 5.27 -7.41 -14.31
N ARG A 41 5.33 -8.73 -14.15
CA ARG A 41 4.91 -9.70 -15.17
C ARG A 41 3.98 -10.73 -14.55
N TYR A 42 2.98 -11.17 -15.32
CA TYR A 42 2.17 -12.32 -14.96
C TYR A 42 2.46 -13.47 -15.90
N ASP A 43 2.78 -14.64 -15.33
CA ASP A 43 2.95 -15.87 -16.11
C ASP A 43 2.03 -16.97 -15.59
N ASP A 44 1.59 -17.82 -16.51
CA ASP A 44 0.82 -19.01 -16.21
C ASP A 44 1.77 -20.18 -15.91
N VAL A 45 1.72 -20.68 -14.68
CA VAL A 45 2.59 -21.75 -14.20
C VAL A 45 1.76 -23.01 -13.98
N ARG A 46 2.13 -24.09 -14.67
CA ARG A 46 1.51 -25.40 -14.47
C ARG A 46 2.01 -26.00 -13.16
N ILE A 47 1.10 -26.21 -12.23
CA ILE A 47 1.39 -26.85 -10.95
C ILE A 47 0.92 -28.30 -11.04
N ARG A 48 1.89 -29.22 -11.11
CA ARG A 48 1.62 -30.65 -10.94
C ARG A 48 1.43 -30.95 -9.45
N SER A 49 0.23 -30.66 -8.95
CA SER A 49 -0.30 -31.30 -7.74
C SER A 49 -1.08 -32.56 -8.12
N ASP A 50 -1.69 -33.23 -7.15
CA ASP A 50 -2.68 -34.31 -7.35
C ASP A 50 -3.69 -34.01 -8.49
N ARG A 51 -4.00 -32.72 -8.70
CA ARG A 51 -4.67 -32.22 -9.91
C ARG A 51 -3.75 -31.32 -10.71
N ASP A 52 -3.69 -31.56 -12.01
CA ASP A 52 -2.97 -30.71 -12.96
C ASP A 52 -3.76 -29.42 -13.16
N ARG A 53 -3.21 -28.30 -12.69
CA ARG A 53 -3.85 -26.99 -12.81
C ARG A 53 -2.84 -25.91 -13.19
N THR A 54 -3.30 -24.95 -13.97
CA THR A 54 -2.54 -23.75 -14.30
C THR A 54 -2.89 -22.64 -13.31
N VAL A 55 -1.87 -22.03 -12.72
CA VAL A 55 -2.03 -20.90 -11.80
C VAL A 55 -1.25 -19.71 -12.33
N ARG A 56 -1.92 -18.57 -12.40
CA ARG A 56 -1.30 -17.31 -12.79
C ARG A 56 -0.50 -16.74 -11.62
N ARG A 57 0.79 -16.47 -11.83
CA ARG A 57 1.71 -15.95 -10.81
C ARG A 57 2.24 -14.58 -11.20
N LEU A 58 2.40 -13.71 -10.20
CA LEU A 58 3.02 -12.39 -10.33
C LEU A 58 4.52 -12.50 -10.08
N TYR A 59 5.30 -11.95 -11.00
CA TYR A 59 6.75 -11.85 -10.93
C TYR A 59 7.19 -10.38 -10.98
N LEU A 60 8.22 -10.08 -10.21
CA LEU A 60 8.92 -8.80 -10.18
C LEU A 60 10.33 -8.97 -10.72
N GLN A 61 10.77 -8.03 -11.55
CA GLN A 61 12.11 -8.02 -12.12
C GLN A 61 12.68 -6.59 -12.10
N ARG A 62 13.90 -6.43 -11.61
CA ARG A 62 14.62 -5.14 -11.67
C ARG A 62 14.88 -4.75 -13.12
N ASP A 63 14.47 -3.55 -13.51
CA ASP A 63 14.83 -2.98 -14.81
C ASP A 63 16.30 -2.50 -14.75
N PRO A 64 17.22 -3.04 -15.56
CA PRO A 64 18.60 -2.54 -15.59
C PRO A 64 18.73 -1.11 -16.10
N ALA A 65 17.73 -0.59 -16.83
CA ALA A 65 17.75 0.76 -17.39
C ALA A 65 17.34 1.85 -16.39
N ILE A 66 16.69 1.47 -15.28
CA ILE A 66 16.17 2.41 -14.29
C ILE A 66 16.94 2.20 -12.98
N GLY A 67 17.77 3.18 -12.63
CA GLY A 67 18.50 3.21 -11.36
C GLY A 67 17.61 3.66 -10.20
N ALA A 68 18.07 3.41 -8.96
CA ALA A 68 17.48 4.03 -7.79
C ALA A 68 17.74 5.54 -7.80
N ALA A 69 16.73 6.32 -7.43
CA ALA A 69 16.89 7.75 -7.21
C ALA A 69 17.41 8.05 -5.78
N THR A 70 17.21 7.11 -4.85
CA THR A 70 17.51 7.30 -3.41
C THR A 70 18.18 6.06 -2.79
N PRO A 71 18.93 6.22 -1.68
CA PRO A 71 19.47 5.09 -0.92
C PRO A 71 18.44 4.04 -0.50
N SER A 72 17.23 4.45 -0.10
CA SER A 72 16.13 3.60 0.34
C SER A 72 15.56 2.78 -0.83
N GLU A 73 15.50 3.39 -2.01
CA GLU A 73 15.19 2.68 -3.25
C GLU A 73 16.28 1.68 -3.63
N GLU A 74 17.56 2.04 -3.53
CA GLU A 74 18.65 1.11 -3.86
C GLU A 74 18.69 -0.08 -2.89
N PHE A 75 18.45 0.16 -1.60
CA PHE A 75 18.28 -0.90 -0.62
C PHE A 75 17.16 -1.87 -1.02
N ALA A 76 15.98 -1.34 -1.35
CA ALA A 76 14.85 -2.16 -1.80
C ALA A 76 15.18 -2.92 -3.10
N LEU A 77 15.85 -2.28 -4.06
CA LEU A 77 16.28 -2.91 -5.31
C LEU A 77 17.35 -4.00 -5.11
N GLY A 78 18.11 -3.97 -4.01
CA GLY A 78 19.06 -5.03 -3.64
C GLY A 78 18.41 -6.42 -3.44
N PHE A 79 17.12 -6.43 -3.15
CA PHE A 79 16.33 -7.66 -3.02
C PHE A 79 15.95 -8.27 -4.38
N PHE A 80 16.19 -7.56 -5.49
CA PHE A 80 15.84 -7.96 -6.85
C PHE A 80 17.11 -8.09 -7.72
N PRO A 81 17.73 -9.29 -7.78
CA PRO A 81 18.93 -9.49 -8.58
C PRO A 81 18.68 -9.17 -10.06
N LYS A 82 19.64 -8.50 -10.71
CA LYS A 82 19.54 -8.11 -12.12
C LYS A 82 19.23 -9.32 -12.99
N GLY A 83 18.23 -9.18 -13.87
CA GLY A 83 17.83 -10.22 -14.81
C GLY A 83 17.05 -11.40 -14.21
N LYS A 84 16.82 -11.47 -12.88
CA LYS A 84 16.05 -12.55 -12.26
C LYS A 84 14.61 -12.13 -11.99
N ASN A 85 13.68 -13.02 -12.31
CA ASN A 85 12.29 -12.90 -11.89
C ASN A 85 12.14 -13.42 -10.46
N GLN A 86 11.44 -12.67 -9.62
CA GLN A 86 11.15 -13.03 -8.24
C GLN A 86 9.64 -13.04 -8.02
N THR A 87 9.11 -14.08 -7.39
CA THR A 87 7.72 -14.04 -6.92
C THR A 87 7.64 -13.21 -5.64
N LEU A 88 6.44 -12.72 -5.27
CA LEU A 88 6.26 -12.04 -3.99
C LEU A 88 6.64 -12.92 -2.79
N ALA A 89 6.43 -14.24 -2.91
CA ALA A 89 6.82 -15.21 -1.89
C ALA A 89 8.35 -15.37 -1.77
N ASP A 90 9.10 -15.22 -2.88
CA ASP A 90 10.57 -15.22 -2.85
C ASP A 90 11.08 -13.95 -2.16
N VAL A 91 10.54 -12.78 -2.55
CA VAL A 91 10.92 -11.48 -1.98
C VAL A 91 10.64 -11.45 -0.48
N ARG A 92 9.46 -11.89 -0.05
CA ARG A 92 9.10 -11.94 1.37
C ARG A 92 10.03 -12.82 2.19
N ARG A 93 10.26 -14.07 1.75
CA ARG A 93 11.20 -14.99 2.43
C ARG A 93 12.60 -14.39 2.53
N ARG A 94 12.97 -13.59 1.53
CA ARG A 94 14.23 -12.87 1.53
C ARG A 94 14.25 -11.74 2.56
N PHE A 95 13.19 -10.93 2.65
CA PHE A 95 13.04 -9.93 3.72
C PHE A 95 13.12 -10.57 5.10
N GLU A 96 12.34 -11.62 5.36
CA GLU A 96 12.32 -12.32 6.65
C GLU A 96 13.69 -12.91 7.05
N ARG A 97 14.50 -13.30 6.06
CA ARG A 97 15.84 -13.88 6.29
C ARG A 97 16.93 -12.83 6.43
N GLU A 98 16.88 -11.77 5.63
CA GLU A 98 17.99 -10.80 5.48
C GLU A 98 17.76 -9.52 6.30
N ILE A 99 16.54 -9.20 6.71
CA ILE A 99 16.21 -8.00 7.48
C ILE A 99 15.95 -8.39 8.93
N THR A 100 16.93 -8.13 9.80
CA THR A 100 16.82 -8.37 11.24
C THR A 100 16.21 -7.20 12.00
N ASP A 101 16.38 -5.98 11.48
CA ASP A 101 15.82 -4.75 12.03
C ASP A 101 15.17 -3.94 10.92
N HIS A 102 13.84 -3.90 10.93
CA HIS A 102 13.08 -3.11 9.97
C HIS A 102 13.17 -1.61 10.26
N GLU A 103 13.41 -1.19 11.51
CA GLU A 103 13.51 0.23 11.87
C GLU A 103 14.79 0.87 11.32
N ALA A 104 15.83 0.08 11.04
CA ALA A 104 17.00 0.55 10.30
C ALA A 104 16.61 1.14 8.92
N PHE A 105 15.62 0.55 8.22
CA PHE A 105 15.12 1.13 6.96
C PHE A 105 14.56 2.54 7.16
N LYS A 106 13.84 2.76 8.26
CA LYS A 106 13.25 4.05 8.60
C LYS A 106 14.30 5.08 9.03
N TYR A 107 15.18 4.72 9.97
CA TYR A 107 16.07 5.69 10.60
C TYR A 107 17.43 5.85 9.92
N ASP A 108 17.94 4.81 9.25
CA ASP A 108 19.26 4.84 8.63
C ASP A 108 19.19 5.15 7.14
N LEU A 109 18.04 4.95 6.50
CA LEU A 109 17.84 5.24 5.07
C LEU A 109 16.87 6.41 4.87
N LEU A 110 15.60 6.26 5.25
CA LEU A 110 14.58 7.28 4.94
C LEU A 110 14.74 8.59 5.71
N PHE A 111 15.08 8.53 7.00
CA PHE A 111 15.26 9.75 7.78
C PHE A 111 16.35 10.68 7.20
N PRO A 112 17.57 10.20 6.89
CA PRO A 112 18.60 11.00 6.23
C PRO A 112 18.11 11.62 4.92
N GLU A 113 17.43 10.86 4.05
CA GLU A 113 16.89 11.36 2.78
C GLU A 113 15.86 12.48 2.96
N LEU A 114 14.95 12.31 3.91
CA LEU A 114 13.92 13.31 4.21
C LEU A 114 14.50 14.56 4.86
N ARG A 115 15.61 14.42 5.59
CA ARG A 115 16.36 15.54 6.15
C ARG A 115 17.14 16.29 5.07
N GLU A 116 17.84 15.58 4.19
CA GLU A 116 18.61 16.14 3.08
C GLU A 116 17.72 16.88 2.07
N SER A 117 16.53 16.33 1.80
CA SER A 117 15.50 16.99 0.98
C SER A 117 14.80 18.17 1.67
N GLY A 118 15.18 18.51 2.91
CA GLY A 118 14.63 19.65 3.64
C GLY A 118 13.22 19.44 4.19
N LEU A 119 12.70 18.21 4.19
CA LEU A 119 11.35 17.89 4.69
C LEU A 119 11.31 17.66 6.21
N LEU A 120 12.46 17.30 6.81
CA LEU A 120 12.64 17.11 8.25
C LEU A 120 13.79 17.96 8.79
N SER A 121 13.61 18.53 9.99
CA SER A 121 14.68 19.16 10.76
C SER A 121 15.26 18.23 11.83
N ALA A 122 14.44 17.29 12.34
CA ALA A 122 14.84 16.23 13.25
C ALA A 122 13.96 14.99 13.04
N LYS A 123 14.30 13.87 13.71
CA LYS A 123 13.65 12.54 13.51
C LYS A 123 12.12 12.58 13.45
N HIS A 124 11.50 13.43 14.27
CA HIS A 124 10.04 13.56 14.35
C HIS A 124 9.54 14.99 14.08
N TRP A 125 10.41 15.90 13.64
CA TRP A 125 10.08 17.31 13.41
C TRP A 125 10.12 17.65 11.92
N ARG A 126 8.95 17.98 11.38
CA ARG A 126 8.76 18.44 10.00
C ARG A 126 9.15 19.90 9.86
N THR A 127 9.81 20.25 8.76
CA THR A 127 10.00 21.64 8.34
C THR A 127 8.68 22.23 7.83
N ALA A 128 8.69 23.52 7.45
CA ALA A 128 7.55 24.14 6.78
C ALA A 128 7.24 23.42 5.45
N ASP A 129 8.28 23.12 4.67
CA ASP A 129 8.16 22.41 3.39
C ASP A 129 7.66 20.98 3.57
N GLY A 130 8.14 20.26 4.60
CA GLY A 130 7.64 18.94 4.96
C GLY A 130 6.14 18.93 5.30
N ARG A 131 5.67 19.94 6.04
CA ARG A 131 4.23 20.11 6.33
C ARG A 131 3.43 20.43 5.06
N ALA A 132 3.94 21.32 4.21
CA ALA A 132 3.28 21.70 2.96
C ALA A 132 3.17 20.51 1.99
N ALA A 133 4.24 19.73 1.83
CA ALA A 133 4.27 18.54 0.97
C ALA A 133 3.33 17.44 1.48
N LEU A 134 3.28 17.22 2.80
CA LEU A 134 2.35 16.30 3.43
C LEU A 134 0.89 16.72 3.21
N GLN A 135 0.58 17.99 3.46
CA GLN A 135 -0.77 18.53 3.28
C GLN A 135 -1.21 18.41 1.82
N ARG A 136 -0.35 18.81 0.86
CA ARG A 136 -0.63 18.69 -0.57
C ARG A 136 -0.94 17.24 -0.98
N THR A 137 -0.13 16.29 -0.51
CA THR A 137 -0.35 14.86 -0.84
C THR A 137 -1.67 14.37 -0.24
N ARG A 138 -2.00 14.77 0.99
CA ARG A 138 -3.28 14.47 1.64
C ARG A 138 -4.47 15.07 0.90
N ASP A 139 -4.37 16.31 0.45
CA ASP A 139 -5.44 16.99 -0.28
C ASP A 139 -5.70 16.32 -1.64
N LEU A 140 -4.63 15.89 -2.32
CA LEU A 140 -4.74 15.12 -3.56
C LEU A 140 -5.42 13.77 -3.32
N VAL A 141 -5.00 13.02 -2.28
CA VAL A 141 -5.65 11.75 -1.89
C VAL A 141 -7.14 11.99 -1.65
N PHE A 142 -7.46 12.94 -0.78
CA PHE A 142 -8.85 13.27 -0.45
C PHE A 142 -9.67 13.65 -1.67
N THR A 143 -9.14 14.50 -2.55
CA THR A 143 -9.85 14.94 -3.77
C THR A 143 -10.14 13.76 -4.69
N VAL A 144 -9.16 12.89 -4.91
CA VAL A 144 -9.32 11.69 -5.76
C VAL A 144 -10.34 10.73 -5.15
N GLU A 145 -10.31 10.50 -3.84
CA GLU A 145 -11.29 9.65 -3.15
C GLU A 145 -12.71 10.24 -3.18
N GLN A 146 -12.86 11.56 -3.11
CA GLN A 146 -14.16 12.23 -3.21
C GLN A 146 -14.75 12.13 -4.62
N ASP A 147 -13.95 12.38 -5.65
CA ASP A 147 -14.44 12.38 -7.03
C ASP A 147 -14.66 10.97 -7.58
N ILE A 148 -13.67 10.09 -7.41
CA ILE A 148 -13.65 8.74 -7.98
C ILE A 148 -14.33 7.75 -7.03
N GLY A 149 -13.94 7.75 -5.76
CA GLY A 149 -14.45 6.80 -4.76
C GLY A 149 -15.96 6.93 -4.52
N ARG A 150 -16.52 8.14 -4.63
CA ARG A 150 -17.97 8.37 -4.53
C ARG A 150 -18.72 8.27 -5.86
N ARG A 151 -18.04 7.89 -6.96
CA ARG A 151 -18.61 7.76 -8.30
C ARG A 151 -19.38 9.01 -8.74
N LEU A 152 -18.84 10.20 -8.46
CA LEU A 152 -19.47 11.43 -8.89
C LEU A 152 -19.50 11.50 -10.42
N VAL A 153 -20.61 11.97 -10.99
CA VAL A 153 -20.73 12.15 -12.45
C VAL A 153 -19.60 13.06 -12.93
N GLY A 154 -18.83 12.60 -13.93
CA GLY A 154 -17.66 13.31 -14.45
C GLY A 154 -16.46 13.37 -13.48
N GLY A 155 -16.48 12.61 -12.38
CA GLY A 155 -15.45 12.62 -11.35
C GLY A 155 -14.10 12.12 -11.87
N TRP A 156 -14.11 11.14 -12.78
CA TRP A 156 -12.91 10.61 -13.41
C TRP A 156 -12.14 11.69 -14.19
N GLU A 157 -12.84 12.41 -15.06
CA GLU A 157 -12.27 13.43 -15.93
C GLU A 157 -11.70 14.58 -15.11
N ARG A 158 -12.39 15.01 -14.05
CA ARG A 158 -11.92 16.06 -13.14
C ARG A 158 -10.69 15.63 -12.32
N SER A 159 -10.67 14.37 -11.88
CA SER A 159 -9.61 13.85 -11.02
C SER A 159 -8.41 13.25 -11.76
N LEU A 160 -8.44 13.13 -13.09
CA LEU A 160 -7.29 12.62 -13.86
C LEU A 160 -5.99 13.40 -13.58
N ARG A 161 -6.06 14.73 -13.53
CA ARG A 161 -4.90 15.58 -13.19
C ARG A 161 -4.40 15.35 -11.76
N HIS A 162 -5.29 15.06 -10.82
CA HIS A 162 -4.93 14.80 -9.42
C HIS A 162 -4.31 13.41 -9.27
N VAL A 163 -4.83 12.41 -9.99
CA VAL A 163 -4.23 11.06 -10.09
C VAL A 163 -2.83 11.14 -10.69
N GLN A 164 -2.63 11.90 -11.76
CA GLN A 164 -1.30 12.15 -12.33
C GLN A 164 -0.38 12.86 -11.34
N ALA A 165 -0.89 13.87 -10.62
CA ALA A 165 -0.11 14.59 -9.62
C ALA A 165 0.26 13.74 -8.39
N LEU A 166 -0.56 12.76 -8.00
CA LEU A 166 -0.25 11.79 -6.95
C LEU A 166 0.92 10.87 -7.36
N GLY A 167 1.03 10.53 -8.63
CA GLY A 167 2.02 9.58 -9.12
C GLY A 167 1.95 8.27 -8.35
N SER A 168 3.08 7.81 -7.79
CA SER A 168 3.13 6.56 -7.02
C SER A 168 2.30 6.57 -5.72
N SER A 169 1.93 7.74 -5.21
CA SER A 169 1.11 7.86 -3.98
C SER A 169 -0.35 7.48 -4.18
N ILE A 170 -0.76 7.07 -5.38
CA ILE A 170 -2.05 6.40 -5.60
C ILE A 170 -2.23 5.13 -4.76
N VAL A 171 -1.14 4.54 -4.26
CA VAL A 171 -1.19 3.37 -3.37
C VAL A 171 -1.75 3.69 -1.98
N LEU A 172 -1.88 4.98 -1.64
CA LEU A 172 -2.44 5.46 -0.38
C LEU A 172 -3.98 5.57 -0.41
N LEU A 173 -4.60 5.42 -1.58
CA LEU A 173 -6.05 5.52 -1.76
C LEU A 173 -6.76 4.33 -1.09
N ASN A 174 -7.96 4.56 -0.58
CA ASN A 174 -8.82 3.51 -0.03
C ASN A 174 -9.16 2.42 -1.09
N GLU A 175 -9.65 1.27 -0.61
CA GLU A 175 -9.91 0.10 -1.47
C GLU A 175 -10.94 0.41 -2.57
N ASP A 176 -12.07 1.02 -2.24
CA ASP A 176 -13.11 1.38 -3.20
C ASP A 176 -12.55 2.25 -4.35
N THR A 177 -11.77 3.26 -4.00
CA THR A 177 -11.15 4.17 -4.99
C THR A 177 -10.12 3.43 -5.84
N ARG A 178 -9.38 2.47 -5.26
CA ARG A 178 -8.44 1.62 -6.02
C ARG A 178 -9.16 0.68 -6.99
N GLU A 179 -10.31 0.12 -6.61
CA GLU A 179 -11.15 -0.67 -7.51
C GLU A 179 -11.64 0.16 -8.70
N GLU A 180 -12.18 1.35 -8.43
CA GLU A 180 -12.63 2.27 -9.47
C GLU A 180 -11.48 2.70 -10.39
N LEU A 181 -10.29 3.01 -9.83
CA LEU A 181 -9.08 3.28 -10.61
C LEU A 181 -8.69 2.12 -11.52
N LYS A 182 -8.78 0.89 -11.04
CA LYS A 182 -8.50 -0.30 -11.87
C LYS A 182 -9.50 -0.44 -13.01
N LEU A 183 -10.76 -0.08 -12.81
CA LEU A 183 -11.81 -0.19 -13.83
C LEU A 183 -11.68 0.93 -14.89
N GLY A 184 -11.44 2.16 -14.47
CA GLY A 184 -11.41 3.34 -15.35
C GLY A 184 -10.05 3.60 -16.03
N SER A 185 -8.95 3.04 -15.53
CA SER A 185 -7.61 3.34 -16.04
C SER A 185 -7.23 2.51 -17.27
N PRO A 186 -6.61 3.13 -18.31
CA PRO A 186 -6.03 2.39 -19.43
C PRO A 186 -4.85 1.50 -19.01
N ARG A 187 -4.26 1.75 -17.83
CA ARG A 187 -3.17 0.96 -17.23
C ARG A 187 -3.67 -0.07 -16.22
N LYS A 188 -4.88 -0.59 -16.40
CA LYS A 188 -5.53 -1.56 -15.50
C LYS A 188 -4.61 -2.70 -15.06
N LYS A 189 -3.85 -3.31 -15.98
CA LYS A 189 -2.96 -4.45 -15.67
C LYS A 189 -1.86 -4.07 -14.68
N ASP A 190 -1.26 -2.89 -14.85
CA ASP A 190 -0.21 -2.37 -13.98
C ASP A 190 -0.77 -2.04 -12.59
N LEU A 191 -1.94 -1.39 -12.55
CA LEU A 191 -2.59 -1.03 -11.28
C LEU A 191 -3.02 -2.25 -10.47
N VAL A 192 -3.55 -3.29 -11.13
CA VAL A 192 -3.86 -4.57 -10.48
C VAL A 192 -2.60 -5.13 -9.82
N ALA A 193 -1.48 -5.16 -10.55
CA ALA A 193 -0.20 -5.60 -10.03
C ALA A 193 0.25 -4.79 -8.80
N VAL A 194 0.32 -3.47 -8.92
CA VAL A 194 0.80 -2.57 -7.84
C VAL A 194 -0.07 -2.69 -6.58
N PHE A 195 -1.40 -2.80 -6.72
CA PHE A 195 -2.31 -2.93 -5.59
C PHE A 195 -2.30 -4.34 -4.99
N SER A 196 -2.11 -5.40 -5.79
CA SER A 196 -1.95 -6.77 -5.28
C SER A 196 -0.69 -6.95 -4.43
N ILE A 197 0.40 -6.24 -4.75
CA ILE A 197 1.63 -6.25 -3.94
C ILE A 197 1.34 -5.76 -2.53
N LEU A 198 0.51 -4.71 -2.40
CA LEU A 198 0.15 -4.15 -1.10
C LEU A 198 -0.54 -5.19 -0.24
N THR A 199 -1.63 -5.73 -0.78
CA THR A 199 -2.46 -6.71 -0.07
C THR A 199 -1.59 -7.88 0.35
N TYR A 200 -0.74 -8.40 -0.54
CA TYR A 200 0.10 -9.56 -0.22
C TYR A 200 1.05 -9.33 0.96
N PHE A 201 1.75 -8.19 0.98
CA PHE A 201 2.68 -7.87 2.07
C PHE A 201 1.95 -7.46 3.35
N GLU A 202 0.86 -6.69 3.28
CA GLU A 202 0.09 -6.22 4.45
C GLU A 202 -0.79 -7.31 5.07
N THR A 203 -1.54 -8.11 4.31
CA THR A 203 -2.49 -9.09 4.87
C THR A 203 -1.83 -10.29 5.54
N THR A 204 -0.53 -10.48 5.32
CA THR A 204 0.21 -11.59 5.91
C THR A 204 1.23 -11.14 6.96
N SER A 205 1.45 -9.83 7.11
CA SER A 205 2.18 -9.23 8.23
C SER A 205 1.27 -8.96 9.43
N THR A 206 -0.06 -8.89 9.26
CA THR A 206 -1.02 -8.73 10.37
C THR A 206 -1.03 -9.86 11.40
N THR A 207 -0.28 -10.95 11.18
CA THR A 207 0.02 -11.97 12.21
C THR A 207 1.15 -11.56 13.18
N SER A 208 1.80 -10.41 12.98
CA SER A 208 2.91 -9.95 13.82
C SER A 208 3.01 -8.42 13.82
N GLY A 209 2.07 -7.73 14.46
CA GLY A 209 2.19 -6.28 14.69
C GLY A 209 0.89 -5.54 14.47
N SER A 210 0.40 -4.92 15.54
CA SER A 210 -0.81 -4.12 15.59
C SER A 210 -0.68 -2.80 14.81
N ASP A 211 -0.81 -2.82 13.48
CA ASP A 211 -0.88 -1.59 12.64
C ASP A 211 -2.19 -1.46 11.84
N GLY A 212 -3.20 -2.29 12.16
CA GLY A 212 -4.54 -2.22 11.59
C GLY A 212 -5.41 -1.12 12.18
N PHE A 213 -5.12 0.15 11.91
CA PHE A 213 -6.06 1.24 12.18
C PHE A 213 -6.07 2.28 11.05
N TYR A 214 -6.63 1.91 9.90
CA TYR A 214 -7.39 2.84 9.04
C TYR A 214 -8.51 2.06 8.31
N GLY A 215 -9.74 2.22 8.82
CA GLY A 215 -11.01 2.15 8.08
C GLY A 215 -11.23 1.00 7.11
N GLY A 216 -11.75 -0.13 7.60
CA GLY A 216 -12.18 -1.25 6.78
C GLY A 216 -12.93 -2.31 7.59
N MET A 217 -13.85 -1.90 8.46
CA MET A 217 -14.82 -2.82 9.03
C MET A 217 -15.98 -2.93 8.03
N GLY A 218 -15.92 -3.94 7.15
CA GLY A 218 -17.00 -4.20 6.21
C GLY A 218 -16.62 -5.17 5.09
N GLY A 219 -17.19 -6.37 5.11
CA GLY A 219 -17.47 -7.12 3.88
C GLY A 219 -16.55 -8.28 3.55
N GLY A 220 -16.71 -9.38 4.28
CA GLY A 220 -16.38 -10.71 3.75
C GLY A 220 -17.26 -11.08 2.55
N GLY A 221 -16.70 -11.86 1.64
CA GLY A 221 -17.39 -12.55 0.55
C GLY A 221 -16.40 -12.84 -0.59
N GLY A 222 -16.21 -14.05 -1.09
CA GLY A 222 -16.73 -15.35 -0.76
C GLY A 222 -16.09 -16.31 -1.78
N PHE A 223 -15.44 -17.36 -1.30
CA PHE A 223 -15.14 -18.54 -2.11
C PHE A 223 -15.61 -19.75 -1.31
N GLY A 224 -16.66 -20.39 -1.84
CA GLY A 224 -17.40 -21.44 -1.16
C GLY A 224 -16.62 -22.74 -0.98
N GLY A 225 -17.11 -23.55 -0.04
CA GLY A 225 -16.68 -24.93 0.14
C GLY A 225 -17.11 -25.55 1.47
N SER A 226 -18.35 -26.06 1.49
CA SER A 226 -18.81 -27.25 2.25
C SER A 226 -18.61 -27.36 3.77
N GLY A 227 -19.73 -27.47 4.49
CA GLY A 227 -20.02 -28.66 5.32
C GLY A 227 -19.87 -28.55 6.84
N GLY A 228 -20.98 -28.76 7.56
CA GLY A 228 -21.06 -29.11 8.99
C GLY A 228 -20.99 -27.90 9.93
N GLY A 229 -22.03 -27.51 10.67
CA GLY A 229 -22.93 -28.33 11.48
C GLY A 229 -22.37 -28.42 12.90
N GLY A 230 -22.77 -27.51 13.80
CA GLY A 230 -22.52 -27.67 15.24
C GLY A 230 -22.46 -26.37 16.05
N GLY A 231 -23.54 -26.08 16.77
CA GLY A 231 -23.50 -25.57 18.15
C GLY A 231 -23.11 -24.10 18.39
N PHE A 232 -24.10 -23.22 18.49
CA PHE A 232 -24.01 -22.02 19.33
C PHE A 232 -24.95 -22.17 20.54
N GLY A 233 -24.39 -22.58 21.68
CA GLY A 233 -24.85 -22.10 22.98
C GLY A 233 -24.04 -20.83 23.27
N GLY A 234 -24.60 -19.72 23.73
CA GLY A 234 -25.69 -19.57 24.67
C GLY A 234 -25.12 -18.82 25.87
N PHE A 235 -25.12 -17.49 25.82
CA PHE A 235 -25.09 -16.55 26.96
C PHE A 235 -25.59 -15.20 26.39
N GLY A 236 -26.68 -14.57 26.81
CA GLY A 236 -27.45 -14.69 28.04
C GLY A 236 -27.14 -13.50 28.97
N GLY A 237 -28.09 -12.55 29.06
CA GLY A 237 -28.11 -11.41 29.98
C GLY A 237 -27.74 -10.09 29.30
N GLY A 238 -28.65 -9.15 29.03
CA GLY A 238 -29.62 -8.52 29.94
C GLY A 238 -28.97 -7.27 30.54
N GLY A 239 -29.53 -6.06 30.56
CA GLY A 239 -30.78 -5.48 30.09
C GLY A 239 -30.80 -4.00 30.52
N PHE A 240 -31.66 -3.19 29.88
CA PHE A 240 -32.15 -1.85 30.28
C PHE A 240 -31.10 -0.71 30.40
N GLY A 241 -31.35 0.53 29.99
CA GLY A 241 -32.57 1.21 29.55
C GLY A 241 -32.32 2.73 29.57
N GLY A 242 -33.21 3.49 28.95
CA GLY A 242 -33.21 4.97 28.93
C GLY A 242 -32.60 5.51 27.64
N GLY A 243 -33.33 6.15 26.73
CA GLY A 243 -34.41 7.11 26.94
C GLY A 243 -33.87 8.48 26.53
N GLY A 244 -34.40 9.07 25.47
CA GLY A 244 -33.98 10.41 25.04
C GLY A 244 -34.35 10.73 23.60
N ALA A 245 -35.47 11.42 23.45
CA ALA A 245 -35.96 11.98 22.20
C ALA A 245 -35.13 13.19 21.73
N GLY A 246 -35.14 13.42 20.41
CA GLY A 246 -35.30 14.75 19.81
C GLY A 246 -34.07 15.65 19.71
N GLY A 247 -33.84 16.17 18.50
CA GLY A 247 -33.02 17.37 18.31
C GLY A 247 -32.44 17.51 16.91
N SER A 248 -33.19 18.17 16.03
CA SER A 248 -32.69 18.74 14.77
C SER A 248 -32.00 20.07 15.05
N TRP A 249 -30.68 20.12 14.93
CA TRP A 249 -29.86 21.32 14.68
C TRP A 249 -28.61 20.90 13.91
#